data_AF-A0A4Q4YC33-F1
#
_entry.id   AF-A0A4Q4YC33-F1
#
_cell.length_a   1.000
_cell.length_b   1.000
_cell.length_c   1.000
_cell.angle_alpha   90.00
_cell.angle_beta   90.00
_cell.angle_gamma   90.00
#
_symmetry.space_group_name_H-M   'P 1'
#
loop_
_entity.id
_entity.type
_entity.pdbx_description
1 polymer ?
#
loop_
_entity_poly.entity_id
_entity_poly.type
_entity_poly.pdbx_seq_one_letter_code
_entity_poly.pdbx_strand_id
1 'polypeptide(L)'
;MPWTSDFEISKPDERPRTVKLLDSSNGRDTSAACNSAFAKVIQAAHDGRVFQSLSRPLREDFRVLGAKYPPVQLKRSAAGLFGIACRGAHMTVYTRTAEGLKIWVPRRSAHLKTWPSKLDTTVAGGVMAEESALECIIHEADEEASLPEDVVRRGIKPCGAITYLCESGAGSGGEFGLMVPDVLYVFDLEVGDDVVPKLQDDEVEAFYLWDAQQVKEALHREEFKTNCASVMIDFFIRHGIITDDNEPDYLEIVTRLHRVLPVPWTA
;
A
#
# COMPACT_ATOMS: atom_id res chain seq x y z
N MET A 1 -17.12 10.18 -14.33
CA MET A 1 -15.93 9.80 -15.12
C MET A 1 -16.19 10.17 -16.57
N PRO A 2 -15.25 10.82 -17.29
CA PRO A 2 -15.43 11.22 -18.69
C PRO A 2 -15.19 10.04 -19.64
N TRP A 3 -16.07 9.03 -19.58
CA TRP A 3 -15.93 7.78 -20.33
C TRP A 3 -15.75 8.02 -21.84
N THR A 4 -14.81 7.29 -22.44
CA THR A 4 -14.58 7.27 -23.90
C THR A 4 -15.31 6.09 -24.54
N SER A 5 -15.29 6.00 -25.87
CA SER A 5 -15.79 4.83 -26.62
C SER A 5 -14.98 3.55 -26.37
N ASP A 6 -13.85 3.63 -25.67
CA ASP A 6 -13.06 2.46 -25.25
C ASP A 6 -13.72 1.73 -24.05
N PHE A 7 -14.81 2.28 -23.49
CA PHE A 7 -15.55 1.69 -22.38
C PHE A 7 -17.03 1.49 -22.74
N GLU A 8 -17.57 0.33 -22.36
CA GLU A 8 -19.00 0.04 -22.40
C GLU A 8 -19.56 0.16 -20.98
N ILE A 9 -20.58 1.00 -20.80
CA ILE A 9 -21.21 1.26 -19.50
C ILE A 9 -22.63 0.68 -19.51
N SER A 10 -22.96 -0.13 -18.51
CA SER A 10 -24.32 -0.67 -18.33
C SER A 10 -25.34 0.46 -18.27
N LYS A 11 -26.59 0.17 -18.68
CA LYS A 11 -27.66 1.17 -18.60
C LYS A 11 -27.98 1.54 -17.15
N PRO A 12 -28.52 2.74 -16.86
CA PRO A 12 -28.77 3.19 -15.48
C PRO A 12 -29.68 2.27 -14.64
N ASP A 13 -30.58 1.55 -15.29
CA ASP A 13 -31.55 0.60 -14.73
C ASP A 13 -31.01 -0.84 -14.62
N GLU A 14 -29.92 -1.16 -15.32
CA GLU A 14 -29.32 -2.50 -15.33
C GLU A 14 -28.61 -2.82 -14.01
N ARG A 15 -28.76 -4.06 -13.53
CA ARG A 15 -28.13 -4.57 -12.30
C ARG A 15 -27.53 -5.97 -12.57
N PRO A 16 -26.27 -6.22 -12.18
CA PRO A 16 -25.31 -5.28 -11.59
C PRO A 16 -24.91 -4.18 -12.58
N ARG A 17 -24.56 -2.99 -12.08
CA ARG A 17 -23.96 -1.95 -12.93
C ARG A 17 -22.54 -2.36 -13.30
N THR A 18 -22.16 -2.18 -14.55
CA THR A 18 -20.85 -2.59 -15.06
C THR A 18 -20.18 -1.47 -15.84
N VAL A 19 -18.85 -1.46 -15.77
CA VAL A 19 -17.96 -0.70 -16.63
C VAL A 19 -17.03 -1.72 -17.25
N LYS A 20 -17.11 -1.89 -18.57
CA LYS A 20 -16.33 -2.87 -19.31
C LYS A 20 -15.33 -2.15 -20.20
N LEU A 21 -14.06 -2.38 -19.95
CA LEU A 21 -12.98 -1.92 -20.82
C LEU A 21 -12.96 -2.79 -22.09
N LEU A 22 -12.94 -2.14 -23.26
CA LEU A 22 -12.93 -2.80 -24.56
C LEU A 22 -11.50 -2.85 -25.11
N ASP A 23 -11.14 -3.99 -25.71
CA ASP A 23 -9.87 -4.15 -26.41
C ASP A 23 -10.03 -3.71 -27.88
N SER A 24 -9.62 -2.48 -28.18
CA SER A 24 -9.64 -1.92 -29.54
C SER A 24 -8.62 -2.58 -30.49
N SER A 25 -7.66 -3.35 -29.98
CA SER A 25 -6.69 -4.08 -30.80
C SER A 25 -7.25 -5.38 -31.39
N ASN A 26 -8.38 -5.87 -30.86
CA ASN A 26 -8.96 -7.18 -31.15
C ASN A 26 -7.97 -8.34 -30.88
N GLY A 27 -7.33 -8.33 -29.70
CA GLY A 27 -6.41 -9.38 -29.27
C GLY A 27 -4.99 -9.30 -29.84
N ARG A 28 -4.69 -8.28 -30.67
CA ARG A 28 -3.34 -8.12 -31.26
C ARG A 28 -2.36 -7.47 -30.30
N ASP A 29 -2.84 -6.56 -29.45
CA ASP A 29 -2.06 -5.85 -28.45
C ASP A 29 -2.99 -5.33 -27.34
N THR A 30 -3.61 -6.28 -26.63
CA THR A 30 -4.65 -5.99 -25.64
C THR A 30 -4.14 -5.08 -24.53
N SER A 31 -2.93 -5.33 -24.03
CA SER A 31 -2.34 -4.55 -22.94
C SER A 31 -2.13 -3.08 -23.34
N ALA A 32 -1.56 -2.81 -24.52
CA ALA A 32 -1.38 -1.44 -24.98
C ALA A 32 -2.72 -0.73 -25.25
N ALA A 33 -3.70 -1.43 -25.84
CA ALA A 33 -5.04 -0.88 -26.05
C ALA A 33 -5.73 -0.50 -24.74
N CYS A 34 -5.68 -1.39 -23.74
CA CYS A 34 -6.24 -1.14 -22.41
C CYS A 34 -5.54 0.01 -21.68
N ASN A 35 -4.20 0.06 -21.70
CA ASN A 35 -3.42 1.11 -21.05
C ASN A 35 -3.69 2.48 -21.72
N SER A 36 -3.80 2.51 -23.06
CA SER A 36 -4.16 3.72 -23.79
C SER A 36 -5.56 4.21 -23.43
N ALA A 37 -6.54 3.31 -23.31
CA ALA A 37 -7.91 3.64 -22.91
C ALA A 37 -7.96 4.23 -21.50
N PHE A 38 -7.27 3.62 -20.52
CA PHE A 38 -7.15 4.19 -19.18
C PHE A 38 -6.49 5.56 -19.19
N ALA A 39 -5.38 5.72 -19.90
CA ALA A 39 -4.67 7.00 -19.99
C ALA A 39 -5.58 8.12 -20.52
N LYS A 40 -6.34 7.87 -21.60
CA LYS A 40 -7.28 8.86 -22.17
C LYS A 40 -8.34 9.31 -21.17
N VAL A 41 -9.02 8.36 -20.51
CA VAL A 41 -10.11 8.71 -19.58
C VAL A 41 -9.59 9.39 -18.31
N ILE A 42 -8.43 8.96 -17.80
CA ILE A 42 -7.80 9.57 -16.62
C ILE A 42 -7.31 10.98 -16.96
N GLN A 43 -6.68 11.17 -18.12
CA GLN A 43 -6.22 12.49 -18.56
C GLN A 43 -7.40 13.45 -18.71
N ALA A 44 -8.48 13.03 -19.36
CA ALA A 44 -9.69 13.85 -19.48
C ALA A 44 -10.29 14.20 -18.10
N ALA A 45 -10.24 13.27 -17.13
CA ALA A 45 -10.73 13.51 -15.78
C ALA A 45 -9.84 14.48 -14.99
N HIS A 46 -8.52 14.37 -15.16
CA HIS A 46 -7.52 15.30 -14.60
C HIS A 46 -7.70 16.71 -15.17
N ASP A 47 -7.76 16.85 -16.49
CA ASP A 47 -7.88 18.15 -17.16
C ASP A 47 -9.21 18.83 -16.83
N GLY A 48 -10.28 18.03 -16.74
CA GLY A 48 -11.60 18.49 -16.30
C GLY A 48 -11.72 18.72 -14.79
N ARG A 49 -10.67 18.43 -14.00
CA ARG A 49 -10.66 18.51 -12.52
C ARG A 49 -11.87 17.81 -11.89
N VAL A 50 -12.25 16.66 -12.44
CA VAL A 50 -13.48 15.95 -12.07
C VAL A 50 -13.38 15.34 -10.67
N PHE A 51 -12.17 14.98 -10.25
CA PHE A 51 -11.89 14.29 -8.99
C PHE A 51 -10.74 14.97 -8.25
N GLN A 52 -10.87 15.10 -6.93
CA GLN A 52 -9.83 15.65 -6.06
C GLN A 52 -8.56 14.77 -6.06
N SER A 53 -8.72 13.46 -6.11
CA SER A 53 -7.64 12.47 -6.21
C SER A 53 -6.72 12.70 -7.42
N LEU A 54 -7.26 13.25 -8.52
CA LEU A 54 -6.53 13.59 -9.74
C LEU A 54 -6.05 15.04 -9.80
N SER A 55 -6.04 15.78 -8.69
CA SER A 55 -5.57 17.18 -8.67
C SER A 55 -4.05 17.34 -8.73
N ARG A 56 -3.29 16.26 -8.52
CA ARG A 56 -1.82 16.24 -8.56
C ARG A 56 -1.30 15.74 -9.91
N PRO A 57 -0.05 16.07 -10.27
CA PRO A 57 0.60 15.51 -11.45
C PRO A 57 0.49 14.00 -11.49
N LEU A 58 0.06 13.48 -12.64
CA LEU A 58 -0.07 12.06 -12.92
C LEU A 58 1.33 11.46 -13.14
N ARG A 59 1.91 10.86 -12.09
CA ARG A 59 3.26 10.29 -12.13
C ARG A 59 3.20 8.79 -12.43
N GLU A 60 3.24 7.98 -11.39
CA GLU A 60 3.40 6.54 -11.43
C GLU A 60 2.10 5.78 -11.78
N ASP A 61 2.28 4.60 -12.35
CA ASP A 61 1.21 3.66 -12.65
C ASP A 61 1.19 2.53 -11.61
N PHE A 62 -0.01 2.05 -11.30
CA PHE A 62 -0.26 0.81 -10.60
C PHE A 62 -0.73 -0.25 -11.58
N ARG A 63 -0.23 -1.47 -11.39
CA ARG A 63 -0.63 -2.64 -12.16
C ARG A 63 -2.01 -3.11 -11.73
N VAL A 64 -2.87 -3.43 -12.69
CA VAL A 64 -4.13 -4.14 -12.46
C VAL A 64 -3.80 -5.63 -12.25
N LEU A 65 -3.74 -6.05 -10.99
CA LEU A 65 -3.19 -7.35 -10.60
C LEU A 65 -3.86 -8.56 -11.28
N GLY A 66 -5.19 -8.65 -11.25
CA GLY A 66 -5.92 -9.76 -11.85
C GLY A 66 -6.16 -9.65 -13.36
N ALA A 67 -5.44 -8.78 -14.07
CA ALA A 67 -5.54 -8.70 -15.52
C ALA A 67 -4.83 -9.90 -16.17
N LYS A 68 -5.57 -10.63 -17.03
CA LYS A 68 -5.08 -11.83 -17.73
C LYS A 68 -3.96 -11.57 -18.74
N TYR A 69 -3.84 -10.33 -19.22
CA TYR A 69 -2.86 -9.91 -20.22
C TYR A 69 -1.89 -8.86 -19.64
N PRO A 70 -0.93 -9.26 -18.81
CA PRO A 70 -0.04 -8.32 -18.17
C PRO A 70 1.04 -7.78 -19.12
N PRO A 71 1.43 -6.49 -18.99
CA PRO A 71 0.96 -5.54 -17.97
C PRO A 71 -0.24 -4.67 -18.41
N VAL A 72 -1.37 -4.76 -17.70
CA VAL A 72 -2.41 -3.71 -17.72
C VAL A 72 -2.20 -2.81 -16.50
N GLN A 73 -2.20 -1.51 -16.69
CA GLN A 73 -1.89 -0.53 -15.65
C GLN A 73 -2.63 0.78 -15.84
N LEU A 74 -2.70 1.57 -14.77
CA LEU A 74 -3.32 2.88 -14.74
C LEU A 74 -2.66 3.76 -13.68
N LYS A 75 -2.87 5.08 -13.73
CA LYS A 75 -2.26 6.01 -12.77
C LYS A 75 -2.65 5.68 -11.33
N ARG A 76 -1.67 5.63 -10.41
CA ARG A 76 -1.90 5.37 -8.97
C ARG A 76 -3.01 6.24 -8.38
N SER A 77 -3.01 7.52 -8.71
CA SER A 77 -4.01 8.48 -8.24
C SER A 77 -5.45 8.15 -8.67
N ALA A 78 -5.61 7.34 -9.73
CA ALA A 78 -6.90 6.88 -10.21
C ALA A 78 -7.30 5.49 -9.67
N ALA A 79 -6.41 4.76 -9.00
CA ALA A 79 -6.65 3.36 -8.62
C ALA A 79 -7.93 3.16 -7.80
N GLY A 80 -8.16 4.02 -6.80
CA GLY A 80 -9.39 3.99 -5.99
C GLY A 80 -10.65 4.29 -6.81
N LEU A 81 -10.58 5.11 -7.87
CA LEU A 81 -11.73 5.44 -8.73
C LEU A 81 -12.19 4.23 -9.56
N PHE A 82 -11.25 3.33 -9.88
CA PHE A 82 -11.52 2.08 -10.60
C PHE A 82 -11.70 0.89 -9.67
N GLY A 83 -11.48 1.04 -8.36
CA GLY A 83 -11.64 -0.03 -7.37
C GLY A 83 -10.72 -1.23 -7.62
N ILE A 84 -9.55 -1.03 -8.23
CA ILE A 84 -8.59 -2.12 -8.46
C ILE A 84 -7.87 -2.50 -7.16
N ALA A 85 -7.38 -3.73 -7.06
CA ALA A 85 -6.48 -4.12 -5.98
C ALA A 85 -5.13 -3.38 -6.13
N CYS A 86 -4.82 -2.57 -5.13
CA CYS A 86 -3.58 -1.82 -5.01
C CYS A 86 -2.47 -2.69 -4.38
N ARG A 87 -1.21 -2.28 -4.59
CA ARG A 87 -0.04 -2.94 -4.01
C ARG A 87 0.78 -1.95 -3.20
N GLY A 88 1.10 -2.33 -1.97
CA GLY A 88 2.10 -1.66 -1.14
C GLY A 88 3.19 -2.64 -0.71
N ALA A 89 4.38 -2.14 -0.39
CA ALA A 89 5.45 -2.89 0.23
C ALA A 89 5.79 -2.24 1.57
N HIS A 90 6.00 -3.04 2.61
CA HIS A 90 6.26 -2.57 3.96
C HIS A 90 7.39 -3.38 4.57
N MET A 91 8.40 -2.72 5.15
CA MET A 91 9.49 -3.36 5.87
C MET A 91 9.54 -2.93 7.32
N THR A 92 9.50 -3.90 8.23
CA THR A 92 9.71 -3.68 9.66
C THR A 92 11.18 -3.91 10.00
N VAL A 93 11.87 -2.87 10.43
CA VAL A 93 13.27 -2.95 10.87
C VAL A 93 13.32 -3.06 12.38
N TYR A 94 14.05 -4.05 12.89
CA TYR A 94 14.14 -4.32 14.31
C TYR A 94 15.56 -4.75 14.72
N THR A 95 15.89 -4.59 16.00
CA THR A 95 17.10 -5.13 16.64
C THR A 95 16.70 -5.99 17.85
N ARG A 96 17.56 -6.95 18.20
CA ARG A 96 17.45 -7.73 19.42
C ARG A 96 18.53 -7.30 20.40
N THR A 97 18.11 -6.64 21.47
CA THR A 97 19.00 -6.19 22.54
C THR A 97 18.93 -7.15 23.73
N ALA A 98 19.78 -6.92 24.74
CA ALA A 98 19.70 -7.64 26.01
C ALA A 98 18.34 -7.43 26.73
N GLU A 99 17.63 -6.35 26.43
CA GLU A 99 16.30 -6.03 26.98
C GLU A 99 15.16 -6.64 26.16
N GLY A 100 15.45 -7.23 25.00
CA GLY A 100 14.48 -7.86 24.11
C GLY A 100 14.40 -7.22 22.72
N LEU A 101 13.30 -7.48 22.02
CA LEU A 101 13.07 -6.99 20.68
C LEU A 101 12.69 -5.50 20.70
N LYS A 102 13.37 -4.70 19.88
CA LYS A 102 13.09 -3.27 19.68
C LYS A 102 12.86 -3.00 18.20
N ILE A 103 11.88 -2.16 17.88
CA ILE A 103 11.40 -1.85 16.52
C ILE A 103 11.69 -0.38 16.23
N TRP A 104 12.20 -0.11 15.03
CA TRP A 104 12.33 1.26 14.52
C TRP A 104 10.99 1.75 13.99
N VAL A 105 10.40 2.73 14.67
CA VAL A 105 9.08 3.28 14.34
C VAL A 105 9.23 4.74 13.90
N PRO A 106 8.95 5.08 12.63
CA PRO A 106 8.93 6.45 12.16
C PRO A 106 7.62 7.16 12.51
N ARG A 107 7.71 8.48 12.59
CA ARG A 107 6.57 9.39 12.61
C ARG A 107 6.58 10.21 11.33
N ARG A 108 5.45 10.18 10.63
CA ARG A 108 5.22 10.93 9.39
C ARG A 108 5.23 12.43 9.66
N SER A 109 5.80 13.20 8.75
CA SER A 109 5.83 14.65 8.86
C SER A 109 4.44 15.28 8.88
N ALA A 110 4.28 16.35 9.67
CA ALA A 110 2.99 17.03 9.85
C ALA A 110 2.45 17.72 8.58
N HIS A 111 3.31 18.03 7.60
CA HIS A 111 2.89 18.67 6.34
C HIS A 111 2.38 17.68 5.29
N LEU A 112 2.51 16.37 5.52
CA LEU A 112 2.00 15.38 4.57
C LEU A 112 0.49 15.46 4.46
N LYS A 113 -0.02 15.46 3.22
CA LYS A 113 -1.46 15.53 2.94
C LYS A 113 -2.21 14.31 3.47
N THR A 114 -1.56 13.14 3.44
CA THR A 114 -2.14 11.87 3.88
C THR A 114 -1.52 11.45 5.20
N TRP A 115 -2.39 11.22 6.18
CA TRP A 115 -2.03 10.74 7.52
C TRP A 115 -0.88 11.53 8.19
N PRO A 116 -0.96 12.87 8.29
CA PRO A 116 0.07 13.68 8.94
C PRO A 116 0.27 13.26 10.40
N SER A 117 1.52 13.28 10.87
CA SER A 117 1.91 12.98 12.27
C SER A 117 1.55 11.59 12.79
N LYS A 118 1.00 10.71 11.96
CA LYS A 118 0.77 9.30 12.31
C LYS A 118 2.09 8.54 12.32
N LEU A 119 2.13 7.47 13.11
CA LEU A 119 3.22 6.49 13.08
C LEU A 119 3.09 5.62 11.83
N ASP A 120 4.22 5.22 11.27
CA ASP A 120 4.32 4.41 10.05
C ASP A 120 5.06 3.10 10.31
N THR A 121 5.09 2.22 9.31
CA THR A 121 6.05 1.09 9.27
C THR A 121 7.44 1.66 8.99
N THR A 122 8.54 0.97 9.36
CA THR A 122 9.88 1.57 9.24
C THR A 122 10.20 2.11 7.85
N VAL A 123 9.85 1.34 6.83
CA VAL A 123 9.91 1.75 5.43
C VAL A 123 8.62 1.28 4.76
N ALA A 124 7.97 2.11 3.95
CA ALA A 124 6.73 1.73 3.27
C ALA A 124 6.44 2.49 1.97
N GLY A 125 6.35 1.76 0.86
CA GLY A 125 6.13 2.31 -0.48
C GLY A 125 4.89 1.79 -1.21
N GLY A 126 4.43 2.54 -2.20
CA GLY A 126 3.46 2.05 -3.19
C GLY A 126 4.16 1.34 -4.33
N VAL A 127 3.78 0.10 -4.67
CA VAL A 127 4.53 -0.69 -5.66
C VAL A 127 4.14 -0.33 -7.09
N MET A 128 5.05 0.35 -7.80
CA MET A 128 4.89 0.74 -9.21
C MET A 128 4.60 -0.45 -10.13
N ALA A 129 3.90 -0.21 -11.24
CA ALA A 129 3.38 -1.25 -12.13
C ALA A 129 4.47 -2.21 -12.64
N GLU A 130 5.61 -1.66 -13.03
CA GLU A 130 6.77 -2.34 -13.60
C GLU A 130 7.77 -2.85 -12.56
N GLU A 131 7.50 -2.63 -11.28
CA GLU A 131 8.41 -2.94 -10.18
C GLU A 131 7.94 -4.15 -9.36
N SER A 132 8.92 -4.86 -8.78
CA SER A 132 8.64 -5.87 -7.76
C SER A 132 8.52 -5.22 -6.38
N ALA A 133 7.78 -5.84 -5.45
CA ALA A 133 7.69 -5.33 -4.10
C ALA A 133 9.04 -5.27 -3.37
N LEU A 134 9.98 -6.16 -3.72
CA LEU A 134 11.33 -6.18 -3.14
C LEU A 134 12.17 -4.99 -3.64
N GLU A 135 12.14 -4.69 -4.94
CA GLU A 135 12.89 -3.55 -5.46
C GLU A 135 12.30 -2.23 -4.95
N CYS A 136 10.96 -2.13 -4.89
CA CYS A 136 10.26 -0.99 -4.29
C CYS A 136 10.77 -0.75 -2.86
N ILE A 137 10.75 -1.77 -1.99
CA ILE A 137 11.13 -1.57 -0.59
C ILE A 137 12.63 -1.30 -0.41
N ILE A 138 13.48 -1.71 -1.35
CA ILE A 138 14.91 -1.41 -1.32
C ILE A 138 15.16 0.06 -1.69
N HIS A 139 14.47 0.59 -2.69
CA HIS A 139 14.55 2.01 -3.04
C HIS A 139 14.01 2.89 -1.92
N GLU A 140 12.83 2.57 -1.39
CA GLU A 140 12.19 3.30 -0.29
C GLU A 140 13.05 3.26 1.00
N ALA A 141 13.82 2.19 1.22
CA ALA A 141 14.68 2.09 2.40
C ALA A 141 15.84 3.09 2.39
N ASP A 142 16.35 3.44 1.21
CA ASP A 142 17.30 4.55 1.07
C ASP A 142 16.55 5.88 1.27
N GLU A 143 15.46 6.10 0.53
CA GLU A 143 14.73 7.39 0.52
C GLU A 143 14.14 7.79 1.88
N GLU A 144 13.52 6.88 2.61
CA GLU A 144 12.80 7.18 3.86
C GLU A 144 13.69 7.03 5.12
N ALA A 145 14.71 6.15 5.07
CA ALA A 145 15.42 5.70 6.26
C ALA A 145 16.96 5.74 6.14
N SER A 146 17.52 6.19 5.01
CA SER A 146 18.97 6.16 4.72
C SER A 146 19.61 4.80 4.99
N LEU A 147 18.89 3.70 4.75
CA LEU A 147 19.42 2.36 4.91
C LEU A 147 20.21 1.97 3.65
N PRO A 148 21.53 1.70 3.76
CA PRO A 148 22.32 1.33 2.59
C PRO A 148 21.78 0.08 1.92
N GLU A 149 21.66 0.11 0.59
CA GLU A 149 21.13 -1.00 -0.21
C GLU A 149 21.82 -2.34 0.11
N ASP A 150 23.14 -2.33 0.32
CA ASP A 150 23.91 -3.52 0.63
C ASP A 150 23.55 -4.11 2.00
N VAL A 151 23.20 -3.28 2.98
CA VAL A 151 22.71 -3.71 4.30
C VAL A 151 21.34 -4.36 4.14
N VAL A 152 20.42 -3.69 3.43
CA VAL A 152 19.06 -4.18 3.21
C VAL A 152 19.08 -5.52 2.48
N ARG A 153 19.76 -5.60 1.33
CA ARG A 153 19.81 -6.82 0.50
C ARG A 153 20.42 -8.03 1.21
N ARG A 154 21.33 -7.81 2.18
CA ARG A 154 21.93 -8.92 2.96
C ARG A 154 20.98 -9.51 3.99
N GLY A 155 20.11 -8.69 4.58
CA GLY A 155 19.32 -9.08 5.75
C GLY A 155 17.82 -9.20 5.52
N ILE A 156 17.30 -8.63 4.43
CA ILE A 156 15.87 -8.54 4.18
C ILE A 156 15.23 -9.92 4.00
N LYS A 157 14.09 -10.13 4.65
CA LYS A 157 13.31 -11.37 4.60
C LYS A 157 11.89 -11.08 4.13
N PRO A 158 11.42 -11.67 3.02
CA PRO A 158 10.01 -11.69 2.69
C PRO A 158 9.23 -12.50 3.74
N CYS A 159 8.19 -11.91 4.30
CA CYS A 159 7.44 -12.48 5.42
C CYS A 159 5.96 -12.79 5.11
N GLY A 160 5.53 -12.57 3.87
CA GLY A 160 4.17 -12.85 3.41
C GLY A 160 3.50 -11.61 2.86
N ALA A 161 2.16 -11.60 2.89
CA ALA A 161 1.36 -10.46 2.50
C ALA A 161 0.06 -10.38 3.29
N ILE A 162 -0.38 -9.14 3.55
CA ILE A 162 -1.65 -8.81 4.20
C ILE A 162 -2.62 -8.35 3.12
N THR A 163 -3.88 -8.73 3.23
CA THR A 163 -4.94 -8.28 2.32
C THR A 163 -6.12 -7.71 3.11
N TYR A 164 -6.48 -6.47 2.79
CA TYR A 164 -7.61 -5.80 3.42
C TYR A 164 -8.38 -4.93 2.43
N LEU A 165 -9.57 -4.51 2.85
CA LEU A 165 -10.45 -3.63 2.11
C LEU A 165 -10.82 -2.47 3.03
N CYS A 166 -10.50 -1.24 2.63
CA CYS A 166 -10.92 -0.05 3.37
C CYS A 166 -11.84 0.81 2.52
N GLU A 167 -12.64 1.63 3.20
CA GLU A 167 -13.37 2.72 2.58
C GLU A 167 -12.50 3.98 2.68
N SER A 168 -12.32 4.69 1.58
CA SER A 168 -11.56 5.94 1.59
C SER A 168 -12.31 7.03 2.35
N GLY A 169 -11.66 7.60 3.36
CA GLY A 169 -12.22 8.65 4.19
C GLY A 169 -11.33 9.90 4.24
N ALA A 170 -11.56 10.74 5.25
CA ALA A 170 -10.71 11.88 5.55
C ALA A 170 -9.25 11.43 5.74
N GLY A 171 -8.30 12.15 5.14
CA GLY A 171 -6.87 11.84 5.22
C GLY A 171 -6.37 10.76 4.24
N SER A 172 -7.25 10.05 3.53
CA SER A 172 -6.84 9.05 2.51
C SER A 172 -6.20 9.67 1.26
N GLY A 173 -6.47 10.95 0.99
CA GLY A 173 -6.03 11.65 -0.22
C GLY A 173 -6.86 11.32 -1.47
N GLY A 174 -7.84 10.42 -1.37
CA GLY A 174 -8.78 10.04 -2.43
C GLY A 174 -10.16 10.69 -2.29
N GLU A 175 -11.09 10.33 -3.18
CA GLU A 175 -12.50 10.70 -2.99
C GLU A 175 -13.07 10.00 -1.76
N PHE A 176 -14.09 10.57 -1.13
CA PHE A 176 -14.78 9.93 -0.01
C PHE A 176 -15.65 8.76 -0.48
N GLY A 177 -15.62 7.63 0.23
CA GLY A 177 -16.52 6.50 0.01
C GLY A 177 -16.12 5.52 -1.09
N LEU A 178 -14.88 5.56 -1.56
CA LEU A 178 -14.35 4.57 -2.52
C LEU A 178 -13.93 3.31 -1.76
N MET A 179 -14.16 2.16 -2.38
CA MET A 179 -13.65 0.89 -1.88
C MET A 179 -12.23 0.69 -2.38
N VAL A 180 -11.26 0.60 -1.47
CA VAL A 180 -9.82 0.48 -1.77
C VAL A 180 -9.33 -0.88 -1.25
N PRO A 181 -9.30 -1.90 -2.13
CA PRO A 181 -8.67 -3.19 -1.81
C PRO A 181 -7.15 -3.06 -1.92
N ASP A 182 -6.44 -3.52 -0.89
CA ASP A 182 -4.98 -3.43 -0.81
C ASP A 182 -4.36 -4.81 -0.58
N VAL A 183 -3.22 -5.04 -1.25
CA VAL A 183 -2.28 -6.13 -0.98
C VAL A 183 -0.98 -5.50 -0.48
N LEU A 184 -0.61 -5.75 0.77
CA LEU A 184 0.65 -5.28 1.34
C LEU A 184 1.66 -6.43 1.39
N TYR A 185 2.74 -6.33 0.64
CA TYR A 185 3.88 -7.25 0.75
C TYR A 185 4.68 -6.87 2.00
N VAL A 186 4.93 -7.85 2.88
CA VAL A 186 5.57 -7.61 4.17
C VAL A 186 6.99 -8.17 4.15
N PHE A 187 7.92 -7.35 4.63
CA PHE A 187 9.32 -7.68 4.79
C PHE A 187 9.77 -7.39 6.23
N ASP A 188 10.74 -8.17 6.69
CA ASP A 188 11.43 -7.93 7.95
C ASP A 188 12.92 -7.72 7.68
N LEU A 189 13.54 -6.80 8.41
CA LEU A 189 14.98 -6.60 8.40
C LEU A 189 15.51 -6.51 9.83
N GLU A 190 16.23 -7.54 10.25
CA GLU A 190 16.96 -7.51 11.51
C GLU A 190 18.31 -6.82 11.30
N VAL A 191 18.59 -5.80 12.11
CA VAL A 191 19.83 -5.03 12.03
C VAL A 191 20.59 -5.05 13.35
N GLY A 192 21.90 -4.84 13.27
CA GLY A 192 22.74 -4.63 14.45
C GLY A 192 22.54 -3.23 15.06
N ASP A 193 23.08 -3.04 16.25
CA ASP A 193 23.00 -1.76 16.99
C ASP A 193 23.77 -0.61 16.31
N ASP A 194 24.60 -0.93 15.30
CA ASP A 194 25.33 0.02 14.48
C ASP A 194 24.49 0.64 13.35
N VAL A 195 23.31 0.08 13.06
CA VAL A 195 22.41 0.57 12.02
C VAL A 195 21.28 1.39 12.65
N VAL A 196 21.33 2.69 12.41
CA VAL A 196 20.34 3.66 12.90
C VAL A 196 19.69 4.35 11.70
N PRO A 197 18.38 4.15 11.44
CA PRO A 197 17.63 4.87 10.43
C PRO A 197 17.74 6.38 10.60
N LYS A 198 17.83 7.10 9.49
CA LYS A 198 17.94 8.56 9.46
C LYS A 198 16.97 9.15 8.46
N LEU A 199 16.57 10.38 8.75
CA LEU A 199 15.77 11.19 7.84
C LEU A 199 16.62 11.53 6.60
N GLN A 200 16.10 11.24 5.41
CA GLN A 200 16.72 11.61 4.14
C GLN A 200 15.87 12.58 3.35
N ASP A 201 14.55 12.41 3.38
CA ASP A 201 13.58 13.33 2.80
C ASP A 201 12.76 14.07 3.87
N ASP A 202 11.69 14.74 3.43
CA ASP A 202 10.75 15.45 4.29
C ASP A 202 9.51 14.63 4.64
N GLU A 203 9.43 13.33 4.31
CA GLU A 203 8.27 12.49 4.62
C GLU A 203 8.27 11.99 6.07
N VAL A 204 9.45 11.86 6.69
CA VAL A 204 9.62 11.44 8.08
C VAL A 204 10.08 12.61 8.95
N GLU A 205 9.50 12.75 10.15
CA GLU A 205 9.87 13.77 11.13
C GLU A 205 10.82 13.22 12.21
N ALA A 206 10.63 11.96 12.59
CA ALA A 206 11.44 11.31 13.63
C ALA A 206 11.39 9.80 13.52
N PHE A 207 12.46 9.14 13.96
CA PHE A 207 12.52 7.71 14.24
C PHE A 207 12.61 7.45 15.75
N TYR A 208 11.88 6.44 16.22
CA TYR A 208 11.99 5.95 17.59
C TYR A 208 12.41 4.49 17.60
N LEU A 209 13.23 4.10 18.57
CA LEU A 209 13.52 2.71 18.86
C LEU A 209 12.66 2.27 20.04
N TRP A 210 11.57 1.55 19.76
CA TRP A 210 10.54 1.19 20.75
C TRP A 210 10.51 -0.29 21.05
N ASP A 211 10.17 -0.68 22.27
CA ASP A 211 9.78 -2.06 22.55
C ASP A 211 8.35 -2.37 22.10
N ALA A 212 8.00 -3.65 22.14
CA ALA A 212 6.67 -4.13 21.76
C ALA A 212 5.55 -3.50 22.60
N GLN A 213 5.80 -3.14 23.87
CA GLN A 213 4.77 -2.57 24.74
C GLN A 213 4.45 -1.13 24.33
N GLN A 214 5.46 -0.31 24.07
CA GLN A 214 5.28 1.05 23.56
C GLN A 214 4.51 1.07 22.23
N VAL A 215 4.84 0.13 21.32
CA VAL A 215 4.12 -0.02 20.04
C VAL A 215 2.67 -0.45 20.27
N LYS A 216 2.38 -1.43 21.15
CA LYS A 216 1.01 -1.83 21.51
C LYS A 216 0.19 -0.66 22.06
N GLU A 217 0.77 0.13 22.96
CA GLU A 217 0.11 1.30 23.52
C GLU A 217 -0.21 2.35 22.45
N ALA A 218 0.70 2.59 21.51
CA ALA A 218 0.45 3.49 20.38
C ALA A 218 -0.61 2.95 19.41
N LEU A 219 -0.68 1.64 19.19
CA LEU A 219 -1.76 0.99 18.43
C LEU A 219 -3.12 1.20 19.11
N HIS A 220 -3.21 1.02 20.43
CA HIS A 220 -4.44 1.27 21.20
C HIS A 220 -4.87 2.73 21.20
N ARG A 221 -3.93 3.68 21.10
CA ARG A 221 -4.20 5.11 20.92
C ARG A 221 -4.49 5.52 19.47
N GLU A 222 -4.58 4.55 18.55
CA GLU A 222 -4.80 4.76 17.12
C GLU A 222 -3.77 5.72 16.48
N GLU A 223 -2.53 5.76 16.99
CA GLU A 223 -1.50 6.69 16.52
C GLU A 223 -0.86 6.24 15.20
N PHE A 224 -0.98 4.97 14.84
CA PHE A 224 -0.52 4.45 13.56
C PHE A 224 -1.47 4.78 12.41
N LYS A 225 -0.90 5.00 11.23
CA LYS A 225 -1.61 4.91 9.96
C LYS A 225 -2.23 3.50 9.84
N THR A 226 -3.47 3.41 9.38
CA THR A 226 -4.29 2.18 9.48
C THR A 226 -3.63 0.94 8.88
N ASN A 227 -3.02 1.07 7.69
CA ASN A 227 -2.38 -0.05 7.02
C ASN A 227 -1.07 -0.47 7.74
N CYS A 228 -0.34 0.49 8.31
CA CYS A 228 0.85 0.25 9.13
C CYS A 228 0.52 -0.41 10.46
N ALA A 229 -0.61 -0.04 11.07
CA ALA A 229 -1.13 -0.73 12.25
C ALA A 229 -1.35 -2.23 11.94
N SER A 230 -1.89 -2.53 10.76
CA SER A 230 -2.11 -3.91 10.32
C SER A 230 -0.77 -4.67 10.15
N VAL A 231 0.25 -4.03 9.58
CA VAL A 231 1.60 -4.61 9.45
C VAL A 231 2.26 -4.85 10.80
N MET A 232 2.11 -3.93 11.77
CA MET A 232 2.64 -4.13 13.12
C MET A 232 1.96 -5.29 13.85
N ILE A 233 0.65 -5.44 13.69
CA ILE A 233 -0.10 -6.58 14.27
C ILE A 233 0.35 -7.90 13.64
N ASP A 234 0.48 -7.95 12.31
CA ASP A 234 1.05 -9.11 11.61
C ASP A 234 2.47 -9.46 12.10
N PHE A 235 3.33 -8.45 12.24
CA PHE A 235 4.67 -8.62 12.80
C PHE A 235 4.62 -9.22 14.22
N PHE A 236 3.74 -8.72 15.09
CA PHE A 236 3.58 -9.27 16.44
C PHE A 236 3.09 -10.73 16.45
N ILE A 237 2.21 -11.10 15.52
CA ILE A 237 1.74 -12.48 15.38
C ILE A 237 2.91 -13.37 14.93
N ARG A 238 3.63 -12.99 13.88
CA ARG A 238 4.76 -13.77 13.34
C ARG A 238 5.92 -13.92 14.32
N HIS A 239 6.13 -12.95 15.22
CA HIS A 239 7.17 -12.97 16.25
C HIS A 239 6.69 -13.49 17.62
N GLY A 240 5.46 -14.01 17.72
CA GLY A 240 4.94 -14.64 18.95
C GLY A 240 4.65 -13.67 20.10
N ILE A 241 4.46 -12.39 19.80
CA ILE A 241 4.13 -11.32 20.76
C ILE A 241 2.60 -11.25 20.98
N ILE A 242 1.82 -11.54 19.95
CA ILE A 242 0.37 -11.75 20.00
C ILE A 242 0.12 -13.22 19.66
N THR A 243 -0.56 -13.93 20.54
CA THR A 243 -0.85 -15.36 20.43
C THR A 243 -2.27 -15.66 20.88
N ASP A 244 -2.78 -16.84 20.53
CA ASP A 244 -4.10 -17.33 20.99
C ASP A 244 -4.20 -17.39 22.53
N ASP A 245 -3.06 -17.59 23.22
CA ASP A 245 -3.00 -17.61 24.69
C ASP A 245 -3.21 -16.23 25.34
N ASN A 246 -2.95 -15.14 24.61
CA ASN A 246 -2.93 -13.78 25.17
C ASN A 246 -3.86 -12.78 24.48
N GLU A 247 -4.53 -13.17 23.39
CA GLU A 247 -5.43 -12.32 22.62
C GLU A 247 -6.74 -13.07 22.32
N PRO A 248 -7.86 -12.73 22.98
CA PRO A 248 -9.14 -13.43 22.78
C PRO A 248 -9.68 -13.35 21.35
N ASP A 249 -9.33 -12.30 20.60
CA ASP A 249 -9.79 -12.11 19.22
C ASP A 249 -8.75 -12.61 18.18
N TYR A 250 -7.76 -13.41 18.60
CA TYR A 250 -6.61 -13.81 17.77
C TYR A 250 -7.00 -14.33 16.39
N LEU A 251 -7.91 -15.30 16.31
CA LEU A 251 -8.36 -15.87 15.03
C LEU A 251 -9.12 -14.87 14.16
N GLU A 252 -9.89 -13.96 14.77
CA GLU A 252 -10.58 -12.91 14.03
C GLU A 252 -9.56 -11.91 13.44
N ILE A 253 -8.56 -11.51 14.23
CA ILE A 253 -7.47 -10.64 13.78
C ILE A 253 -6.72 -11.28 12.61
N VAL A 254 -6.26 -12.53 12.75
CA VAL A 254 -5.56 -13.28 11.69
C VAL A 254 -6.42 -13.36 10.43
N THR A 255 -7.70 -13.66 10.56
CA THR A 255 -8.63 -13.75 9.42
C THR A 255 -8.83 -12.39 8.74
N ARG A 256 -8.91 -11.31 9.51
CA ARG A 256 -9.10 -9.94 8.99
C ARG A 256 -7.84 -9.35 8.36
N LEU A 257 -6.65 -9.85 8.71
CA LEU A 257 -5.41 -9.52 8.01
C LEU A 257 -5.27 -10.23 6.65
N HIS A 258 -6.07 -11.27 6.39
CA HIS A 258 -5.99 -12.08 5.18
C HIS A 258 -7.34 -12.16 4.46
N ARG A 259 -7.99 -11.02 4.24
CA ARG A 259 -9.31 -10.98 3.59
C ARG A 259 -9.22 -11.40 2.13
N VAL A 260 -10.19 -12.21 1.69
CA VAL A 260 -10.43 -12.40 0.25
C VAL A 260 -10.94 -11.08 -0.33
N LEU A 261 -10.17 -10.48 -1.24
CA LEU A 261 -10.55 -9.23 -1.88
C LEU A 261 -11.69 -9.48 -2.88
N PRO A 262 -12.74 -8.62 -2.93
CA PRO A 262 -13.89 -8.79 -3.81
C PRO A 262 -13.60 -8.37 -5.27
N VAL A 263 -12.34 -8.38 -5.68
CA VAL A 263 -11.85 -7.93 -6.99
C VAL A 263 -10.76 -8.88 -7.48
N PRO A 264 -10.47 -8.98 -8.78
CA PRO A 264 -9.35 -9.79 -9.26
C PRO A 264 -7.99 -9.25 -8.78
N TRP A 265 -7.25 -10.06 -8.04
CA TRP A 265 -5.90 -9.71 -7.52
C TRP A 265 -4.86 -10.83 -7.70
N THR A 266 -5.29 -11.95 -8.27
CA THR A 266 -4.46 -13.06 -8.74
C THR A 266 -4.77 -13.30 -10.22
N ALA A 267 -3.78 -13.77 -10.99
CA ALA A 267 -3.90 -14.00 -12.43
C ALA A 267 -4.60 -15.33 -12.76
#